data_AF-A0A0R3S980-F1
#
_entry.id   AF-A0A0R3S980-F1
#
_cell.length_a   1.000
_cell.length_b   1.000
_cell.length_c   1.000
_cell.angle_alpha   90.00
_cell.angle_beta   90.00
_cell.angle_gamma   90.00
#
_symmetry.space_group_name_H-M   'P 1'
#
loop_
_entity.id
_entity.type
_entity.pdbx_description
1 polymer ?
#
loop_
_entity_poly.entity_id
_entity_poly.type
_entity_poly.pdbx_seq_one_letter_code
_entity_poly.pdbx_strand_id
1 'polypeptide(L)'
;MRRGSPLLSVISTLFLLSNLIQLIPLNVLGDSQNVMRMDRGAPGANYHYDPAYDACEQDDPLGMISGAITDTQISASSYMDEGGWAINSCSPTNARPFLTNGLAWCPKYKSSTEWLQIDLGVRATVSFIDNMRNFY
;
A
#
# COMPACT_ATOMS: atom_id res chain seq x y z
N MET A 1 -40.53 8.66 52.01
CA MET A 1 -39.98 9.86 51.35
C MET A 1 -39.14 9.42 50.16
N ARG A 2 -39.54 9.81 48.94
CA ARG A 2 -38.82 9.55 47.68
C ARG A 2 -37.70 10.58 47.50
N ARG A 3 -36.47 10.13 47.26
CA ARG A 3 -35.33 10.85 46.62
C ARG A 3 -34.41 9.75 46.10
N GLY A 4 -33.98 9.66 44.85
CA GLY A 4 -33.90 10.60 43.74
C GLY A 4 -32.56 10.29 43.05
N SER A 5 -32.61 9.63 41.89
CA SER A 5 -31.45 9.17 41.11
C SER A 5 -30.62 10.35 40.54
N PRO A 6 -29.28 10.32 40.51
CA PRO A 6 -28.47 11.28 39.77
C PRO A 6 -27.88 10.63 38.51
N LEU A 7 -28.63 10.57 37.41
CA LEU A 7 -28.10 10.15 36.10
C LEU A 7 -28.05 11.28 35.07
N LEU A 8 -28.11 12.54 35.51
CA LEU A 8 -28.10 13.70 34.61
C LEU A 8 -26.78 14.51 34.60
N SER A 9 -25.71 14.02 35.23
CA SER A 9 -24.43 14.76 35.35
C SER A 9 -23.28 14.20 34.50
N VAL A 10 -23.56 13.49 33.40
CA VAL A 10 -22.49 12.96 32.51
C VAL A 10 -22.59 13.49 31.08
N ILE A 11 -23.71 14.10 30.70
CA ILE A 11 -23.93 14.57 29.32
C ILE A 11 -23.34 15.98 29.09
N SER A 12 -23.04 16.74 30.16
CA SER A 12 -22.58 18.14 30.05
C SER A 12 -21.06 18.33 29.88
N THR A 13 -20.25 17.29 29.95
CA THR A 13 -18.78 17.39 29.76
C THR A 13 -18.33 17.18 28.32
N LEU A 14 -19.25 16.94 27.38
CA LEU A 14 -18.95 16.62 25.98
C LEU A 14 -18.98 17.80 25.00
N PHE A 15 -19.12 19.05 25.46
CA PHE A 15 -19.32 20.19 24.55
C PHE A 15 -18.43 21.44 24.75
N LEU A 16 -17.33 21.37 25.52
CA LEU A 16 -16.47 22.55 25.75
C LEU A 16 -14.96 22.27 25.76
N LEU A 17 -14.44 21.44 24.86
CA LEU A 17 -13.01 21.47 24.50
C LEU A 17 -12.78 21.33 22.99
N SER A 18 -13.70 21.86 22.19
CA SER A 18 -13.45 22.16 20.79
C SER A 18 -12.92 23.60 20.67
N ASN A 19 -11.71 23.73 20.13
CA ASN A 19 -11.11 24.93 19.55
C ASN A 19 -10.55 25.99 20.49
N LEU A 20 -9.23 25.93 20.74
CA LEU A 20 -8.18 26.88 20.34
C LEU A 20 -6.94 26.53 21.18
N ILE A 21 -5.77 26.26 20.61
CA ILE A 21 -4.80 27.27 20.21
C ILE A 21 -3.83 26.64 19.20
N GLN A 22 -3.73 27.31 18.05
CA GLN A 22 -2.70 27.17 17.04
C GLN A 22 -1.33 27.58 17.59
N LEU A 23 -0.26 27.00 17.04
CA LEU A 23 1.05 27.60 16.71
C LEU A 23 2.18 26.59 16.99
N ILE A 24 2.56 25.82 15.96
CA ILE A 24 3.95 25.56 15.55
C ILE A 24 3.83 25.05 14.10
N PRO A 25 4.43 25.72 13.08
CA PRO A 25 4.61 25.07 11.80
C PRO A 25 5.57 23.90 12.02
N LEU A 26 5.13 22.68 11.73
CA LEU A 26 6.02 21.54 11.71
C LEU A 26 7.02 21.81 10.59
N ASN A 27 8.24 22.17 10.97
CA ASN A 27 9.30 22.48 10.02
C ASN A 27 9.41 21.37 8.98
N VAL A 28 9.11 21.75 7.74
CA VAL A 28 9.46 21.03 6.53
C VAL A 28 10.97 20.90 6.52
N LEU A 29 11.46 19.69 6.74
CA LEU A 29 12.76 19.17 6.31
C LEU A 29 12.77 17.66 6.66
N GLY A 30 11.85 16.94 6.03
CA GLY A 30 12.02 15.51 5.79
C GLY A 30 12.09 15.41 4.28
N ASP A 31 13.31 15.28 3.75
CA ASP A 31 13.53 15.14 2.32
C ASP A 31 12.56 14.10 1.75
N SER A 32 11.74 14.57 0.82
CA SER A 32 11.21 13.73 -0.24
C SER A 32 12.42 13.05 -0.87
N GLN A 33 12.69 11.79 -0.55
CA GLN A 33 13.39 10.77 -1.34
C GLN A 33 13.57 9.52 -0.46
N ASN A 34 12.56 8.64 -0.39
CA ASN A 34 12.78 7.25 0.02
C ASN A 34 12.31 6.27 -1.08
N VAL A 35 12.43 6.68 -2.34
CA VAL A 35 12.85 5.73 -3.36
C VAL A 35 14.36 5.85 -3.36
N MET A 36 15.07 4.79 -2.97
CA MET A 36 16.48 4.68 -3.27
C MET A 36 16.58 4.56 -4.79
N ARG A 37 16.50 5.68 -5.51
CA ARG A 37 17.12 5.73 -6.83
C ARG A 37 18.59 5.92 -6.53
N MET A 38 19.41 4.95 -6.91
CA MET A 38 20.84 5.22 -7.03
C MET A 38 20.99 6.23 -8.16
N ASP A 39 20.92 7.51 -7.79
CA ASP A 39 21.25 8.60 -8.67
C ASP A 39 22.62 8.30 -9.23
N ARG A 40 22.69 8.16 -10.56
CA ARG A 40 23.89 7.80 -11.30
C ARG A 40 25.03 8.76 -10.91
N GLY A 41 25.89 8.29 -10.02
CA GLY A 41 27.17 8.87 -9.66
C GLY A 41 27.10 10.12 -8.79
N ALA A 42 27.15 9.95 -7.47
CA ALA A 42 27.73 10.97 -6.60
C ALA A 42 29.24 11.07 -6.92
N PRO A 43 29.75 12.19 -7.45
CA PRO A 43 31.17 12.30 -7.76
C PRO A 43 31.96 12.41 -6.46
N GLY A 44 32.86 11.45 -6.20
CA GLY A 44 33.88 11.60 -5.16
C GLY A 44 34.07 10.41 -4.21
N ALA A 45 33.30 9.33 -4.33
CA ALA A 45 33.53 8.14 -3.53
C ALA A 45 33.94 6.96 -4.41
N ASN A 46 35.16 6.45 -4.20
CA ASN A 46 35.65 5.23 -4.83
C ASN A 46 35.07 4.04 -4.06
N TYR A 47 33.75 3.86 -4.14
CA TYR A 47 33.11 2.62 -3.73
C TYR A 47 33.32 1.61 -4.85
N HIS A 48 33.72 0.40 -4.50
CA HIS A 48 33.77 -0.71 -5.42
C HIS A 48 32.33 -1.00 -5.87
N TYR A 49 31.93 -0.40 -6.99
CA TYR A 49 30.63 -0.60 -7.60
C TYR A 49 30.57 -2.04 -8.11
N ASP A 50 29.82 -2.87 -7.40
CA ASP A 50 29.49 -4.22 -7.85
C ASP A 50 28.19 -4.16 -8.67
N PRO A 51 28.27 -4.29 -10.01
CA PRO A 51 27.11 -4.18 -10.89
C PRO A 51 26.08 -5.32 -10.68
N ALA A 52 26.40 -6.34 -9.88
CA ALA A 52 25.46 -7.41 -9.56
C ALA A 52 24.25 -6.94 -8.74
N TYR A 53 24.39 -5.87 -7.94
CA TYR A 53 23.30 -5.34 -7.12
C TYR A 53 22.28 -4.51 -7.92
N ASP A 54 22.69 -3.89 -9.02
CA ASP A 54 21.81 -3.09 -9.90
C ASP A 54 21.26 -3.89 -11.08
N ALA A 55 21.60 -5.18 -11.20
CA ALA A 55 21.24 -5.99 -12.36
C ALA A 55 19.71 -6.08 -12.56
N CYS A 56 18.93 -6.08 -11.47
CA CYS A 56 17.46 -6.12 -11.52
C CYS A 56 16.82 -4.74 -11.68
N GLU A 57 17.53 -3.64 -11.41
CA GLU A 57 17.01 -2.28 -11.65
C GLU A 57 17.07 -1.88 -13.13
N GLN A 58 17.82 -2.63 -13.93
CA GLN A 58 17.94 -2.45 -15.38
C GLN A 58 16.97 -3.34 -16.18
N ASP A 59 16.27 -4.28 -15.51
CA ASP A 59 15.27 -5.14 -16.15
C ASP A 59 13.94 -4.39 -16.33
N ASP A 60 13.34 -4.50 -17.51
CA ASP A 60 12.06 -3.85 -17.81
C ASP A 60 10.87 -4.53 -17.10
N PRO A 61 9.89 -3.77 -16.54
CA PRO A 61 8.69 -4.35 -15.96
C PRO A 61 7.88 -5.18 -16.94
N LEU A 62 7.46 -6.39 -16.52
CA LEU A 62 6.78 -7.36 -17.38
C LEU A 62 5.30 -7.05 -17.71
N GLY A 63 4.75 -5.91 -17.27
CA GLY A 63 3.43 -5.45 -17.72
C GLY A 63 2.37 -5.16 -16.65
N MET A 64 2.65 -5.47 -15.37
CA MET A 64 1.72 -5.21 -14.25
C MET A 64 1.52 -3.72 -13.95
N ILE A 65 2.46 -2.86 -14.36
CA ILE A 65 2.33 -1.40 -14.22
C ILE A 65 1.79 -0.81 -15.53
N SER A 66 2.38 -1.18 -16.66
CA SER A 66 2.06 -0.58 -17.97
C SER A 66 0.67 -0.92 -18.52
N GLY A 67 0.06 -2.03 -18.08
CA GLY A 67 -1.23 -2.47 -18.63
C GLY A 67 -1.12 -3.60 -19.64
N ALA A 68 0.09 -4.00 -20.02
CA ALA A 68 0.31 -5.07 -21.00
C ALA A 68 -0.24 -6.43 -20.54
N ILE A 69 -0.22 -6.69 -19.23
CA ILE A 69 -0.92 -7.83 -18.61
C ILE A 69 -2.37 -7.43 -18.37
N THR A 70 -3.31 -7.98 -19.12
CA THR A 70 -4.73 -7.61 -18.98
C THR A 70 -5.35 -8.14 -17.69
N ASP A 71 -6.49 -7.59 -17.28
CA ASP A 71 -7.23 -8.05 -16.10
C ASP A 71 -7.60 -9.54 -16.16
N THR A 72 -7.85 -10.07 -17.37
CA THR A 72 -8.17 -11.49 -17.57
C THR A 72 -7.00 -12.43 -17.26
N GLN A 73 -5.79 -11.90 -17.22
CA GLN A 73 -4.56 -12.62 -16.90
C GLN A 73 -4.23 -12.56 -15.40
N ILE A 74 -5.07 -11.90 -14.60
CA ILE A 74 -4.89 -11.77 -13.15
C ILE A 74 -5.98 -12.59 -12.46
N SER A 75 -5.58 -13.64 -11.75
CA SER A 75 -6.51 -14.54 -11.05
C SER A 75 -6.04 -14.80 -9.63
N ALA A 76 -6.96 -15.24 -8.76
CA ALA A 76 -6.65 -15.58 -7.39
C ALA A 76 -7.47 -16.79 -6.93
N SER A 77 -7.05 -17.43 -5.84
CA SER A 77 -7.82 -18.47 -5.14
C SER A 77 -9.19 -17.97 -4.71
N SER A 78 -9.21 -16.76 -4.15
CA SER A 78 -10.39 -16.08 -3.67
C SER A 78 -10.11 -14.58 -3.52
N TYR A 79 -11.17 -13.81 -3.32
CA TYR A 79 -11.07 -12.43 -2.90
C TYR A 79 -12.28 -12.07 -2.04
N MET A 80 -12.14 -11.04 -1.21
CA MET A 80 -13.31 -10.44 -0.58
C MET A 80 -14.04 -9.56 -1.56
N ASP A 81 -15.27 -9.95 -1.85
CA ASP A 81 -16.23 -9.05 -2.46
C ASP A 81 -16.72 -8.03 -1.42
N GLU A 82 -17.53 -7.05 -1.84
CA GLU A 82 -18.05 -6.02 -0.93
C GLU A 82 -18.70 -6.61 0.34
N GLY A 83 -18.28 -6.11 1.51
CA GLY A 83 -18.79 -6.54 2.82
C GLY A 83 -17.74 -7.18 3.74
N GLY A 84 -18.13 -7.44 5.00
CA GLY A 84 -17.23 -7.93 6.02
C GLY A 84 -16.31 -6.82 6.56
N TRP A 85 -14.99 -6.99 6.44
CA TRP A 85 -13.99 -5.97 6.84
C TRP A 85 -13.48 -5.12 5.65
N ALA A 86 -13.80 -5.50 4.42
CA ALA A 86 -13.49 -4.73 3.22
C ALA A 86 -14.65 -3.77 2.90
N ILE A 87 -14.34 -2.48 2.74
CA ILE A 87 -15.33 -1.45 2.40
C ILE A 87 -15.69 -1.52 0.91
N ASN A 88 -14.74 -1.90 0.06
CA ASN A 88 -14.90 -2.06 -1.38
C ASN A 88 -14.40 -3.45 -1.80
N SER A 89 -14.78 -3.91 -3.01
CA SER A 89 -14.31 -5.18 -3.56
C SER A 89 -12.77 -5.21 -3.70
N CYS A 90 -12.15 -6.25 -3.15
CA CYS A 90 -10.72 -6.53 -3.23
C CYS A 90 -10.37 -7.41 -4.44
N SER A 91 -10.98 -7.17 -5.60
CA SER A 91 -10.76 -7.95 -6.82
C SER A 91 -9.26 -8.18 -7.09
N PRO A 92 -8.86 -9.35 -7.65
CA PRO A 92 -7.47 -9.62 -8.05
C PRO A 92 -6.86 -8.53 -8.96
N THR A 93 -7.68 -7.87 -9.78
CA THR A 93 -7.25 -6.76 -10.65
C THR A 93 -6.71 -5.56 -9.87
N ASN A 94 -7.08 -5.40 -8.59
CA ASN A 94 -6.51 -4.39 -7.70
C ASN A 94 -5.10 -4.73 -7.22
N ALA A 95 -4.52 -5.88 -7.60
CA ALA A 95 -3.13 -6.22 -7.28
C ALA A 95 -2.10 -5.43 -8.11
N ARG A 96 -2.53 -4.61 -9.09
CA ARG A 96 -1.63 -3.79 -9.88
C ARG A 96 -0.93 -2.73 -9.03
N PRO A 97 0.40 -2.58 -9.14
CA PRO A 97 1.11 -1.52 -8.46
C PRO A 97 0.65 -0.13 -8.92
N PHE A 98 0.65 0.83 -7.99
CA PHE A 98 0.38 2.25 -8.24
C PHE A 98 -1.01 2.59 -8.79
N LEU A 99 -2.01 1.72 -8.60
CA LEU A 99 -3.41 2.09 -8.86
C LEU A 99 -3.84 3.25 -7.95
N THR A 100 -4.55 4.22 -8.53
CA THR A 100 -5.03 5.41 -7.82
C THR A 100 -6.35 5.19 -7.07
N ASN A 101 -6.94 4.00 -7.19
CA ASN A 101 -8.20 3.65 -6.53
C ASN A 101 -8.04 3.36 -5.03
N GLY A 102 -6.81 3.26 -4.53
CA GLY A 102 -6.52 2.97 -3.12
C GLY A 102 -6.91 1.55 -2.69
N LEU A 103 -7.13 0.64 -3.65
CA LEU A 103 -7.51 -0.74 -3.40
C LEU A 103 -6.34 -1.69 -3.63
N ALA A 104 -6.48 -2.89 -3.08
CA ALA A 104 -5.54 -3.99 -3.24
C ALA A 104 -6.30 -5.30 -3.42
N TRP A 105 -5.60 -6.36 -3.84
CA TRP A 105 -6.14 -7.70 -3.66
C TRP A 105 -6.08 -8.09 -2.18
N CYS A 106 -7.17 -8.70 -1.71
CA CYS A 106 -7.24 -9.26 -0.36
C CYS A 106 -8.00 -10.60 -0.41
N PRO A 107 -7.43 -11.69 0.12
CA PRO A 107 -8.07 -13.00 0.07
C PRO A 107 -9.29 -13.06 0.98
N LYS A 108 -10.24 -13.93 0.64
CA LYS A 108 -11.44 -14.13 1.46
C LYS A 108 -11.14 -14.79 2.80
N TYR A 109 -10.10 -15.63 2.85
CA TYR A 109 -9.73 -16.38 4.04
C TYR A 109 -8.31 -16.02 4.46
N LYS A 110 -8.08 -15.96 5.77
CA LYS A 110 -6.73 -15.86 6.32
C LYS A 110 -6.10 -17.26 6.33
N SER A 111 -5.64 -17.71 5.18
CA SER A 111 -5.07 -19.05 4.97
C SER A 111 -3.77 -18.99 4.17
N SER A 112 -2.84 -19.90 4.45
CA SER A 112 -1.62 -20.10 3.66
C SER A 112 -1.87 -20.74 2.30
N THR A 113 -3.11 -21.18 2.02
CA THR A 113 -3.52 -21.76 0.73
C THR A 113 -4.00 -20.71 -0.27
N GLU A 114 -4.11 -19.45 0.14
CA GLU A 114 -4.51 -18.37 -0.74
C GLU A 114 -3.38 -17.98 -1.68
N TRP A 115 -3.72 -17.68 -2.92
CA TRP A 115 -2.76 -17.35 -3.96
C TRP A 115 -3.30 -16.28 -4.92
N LEU A 116 -2.37 -15.57 -5.54
CA LEU A 116 -2.58 -14.65 -6.65
C LEU A 116 -1.67 -15.10 -7.79
N GLN A 117 -2.23 -15.27 -8.98
CA GLN A 117 -1.54 -15.74 -10.18
C GLN A 117 -1.63 -14.69 -11.28
N ILE A 118 -0.49 -14.46 -11.92
CA ILE A 118 -0.33 -13.59 -13.06
C ILE A 118 0.07 -14.44 -14.27
N ASP A 119 -0.77 -14.48 -15.30
CA ASP A 119 -0.45 -15.13 -16.58
C ASP A 119 0.30 -14.16 -17.49
N LEU A 120 1.59 -14.43 -17.73
CA LEU A 120 2.42 -13.58 -18.59
C LEU A 120 2.08 -13.73 -20.09
N GLY A 121 1.35 -14.77 -20.50
CA GLY A 121 1.00 -15.06 -21.89
C GLY A 121 2.17 -15.49 -22.78
N VAL A 122 3.41 -15.28 -22.33
CA VAL A 122 4.65 -15.65 -23.00
C VAL A 122 5.63 -16.25 -21.99
N ARG A 123 6.62 -17.00 -22.48
CA ARG A 123 7.75 -17.40 -21.63
C ARG A 123 8.61 -16.17 -21.36
N ALA A 124 8.79 -15.86 -20.08
CA ALA A 124 9.67 -14.79 -19.62
C ALA A 124 10.52 -15.28 -18.45
N THR A 125 11.67 -14.66 -18.25
CA THR A 125 12.47 -14.83 -17.04
C THR A 125 11.96 -13.83 -16.00
N VAL A 126 11.62 -14.32 -14.81
CA VAL A 126 11.27 -13.47 -13.67
C VAL A 126 12.50 -13.33 -12.80
N SER A 127 13.11 -12.14 -12.79
CA SER A 127 14.29 -11.84 -11.96
C SER A 127 13.90 -11.37 -10.56
N PHE A 128 12.84 -10.57 -10.44
CA PHE A 128 12.38 -10.01 -9.17
C PHE A 128 10.86 -9.84 -9.09
N ILE A 129 10.32 -9.82 -7.89
CA ILE A 129 8.92 -9.49 -7.58
C ILE A 129 8.92 -8.34 -6.59
N ASP A 130 8.38 -7.19 -7.00
CA ASP A 130 8.18 -6.05 -6.12
C ASP A 130 6.80 -6.11 -5.45
N ASN A 131 6.79 -6.01 -4.12
CA ASN A 131 5.58 -6.02 -3.30
C ASN A 131 5.40 -4.65 -2.65
N MET A 132 4.33 -3.94 -3.01
CA MET A 132 3.99 -2.69 -2.33
C MET A 132 3.53 -2.97 -0.90
N ARG A 133 4.28 -2.46 0.09
CA ARG A 133 4.02 -2.72 1.52
C ARG A 133 3.29 -1.61 2.29
N ASN A 134 2.80 -0.56 1.63
CA ASN A 134 2.21 0.58 2.32
C ASN A 134 0.72 0.77 2.00
N PHE A 135 -0.13 0.39 2.95
CA PHE A 135 -1.50 0.89 3.08
C PHE A 135 -1.56 1.63 4.43
N TYR A 136 -1.68 2.97 4.38
CA TYR A 136 -1.82 3.84 5.54
C TYR A 136 -3.28 4.03 5.92
#